data_AF-A0A7S1N4B7-F1
#
_entry.id   AF-A0A7S1N4B7-F1
#
_cell.length_a   1.000
_cell.length_b   1.000
_cell.length_c   1.000
_cell.angle_alpha   90.00
_cell.angle_beta   90.00
_cell.angle_gamma   90.00
#
_symmetry.space_group_name_H-M   'P 1'
#
loop_
_entity.id
_entity.type
_entity.pdbx_description
1 polymer ?
#
loop_
_entity_poly.entity_id
_entity_poly.type
_entity_poly.pdbx_seq_one_letter_code
_entity_poly.pdbx_strand_id
1 'polypeptide(L)'
;DTPLVLKCAAGSRVVAVALGLLFDALISDYDTSSHLLAKLLGAPTSTFAHWDAVYFLHIAGTQDYEYEHFAAFFPLYPTLLHGLGLTVLRPLHQVMSSRSVLVVAGMLVSNTCFVLAALLLHRLSLVVTGNRQLARTSAILFCLTPASVFMSAVYTESLYACLAFAGMLAWVGGHRWGATALFLSATAARSNG
;
A
#
# COMPACT_ATOMS: atom_id res chain seq x y z
N ASP A 1 -19.92 12.61 -7.96
CA ASP A 1 -18.74 11.85 -8.41
C ASP A 1 -17.88 11.35 -7.25
N THR A 2 -17.37 12.21 -6.38
CA THR A 2 -16.57 11.82 -5.20
C THR A 2 -17.12 10.64 -4.36
N PRO A 3 -18.40 10.61 -3.94
CA PRO A 3 -18.91 9.50 -3.13
C PRO A 3 -18.96 8.17 -3.90
N LEU A 4 -19.14 8.24 -5.23
CA LEU A 4 -19.10 7.06 -6.09
C LEU A 4 -17.67 6.52 -6.19
N VAL A 5 -16.69 7.39 -6.41
CA VAL A 5 -15.27 7.02 -6.46
C VAL A 5 -14.84 6.40 -5.13
N LEU A 6 -15.23 6.98 -3.99
CA LEU A 6 -14.94 6.42 -2.67
C LEU A 6 -15.51 5.01 -2.52
N LYS A 7 -16.80 4.81 -2.84
CA LYS A 7 -17.45 3.50 -2.77
C LYS A 7 -16.77 2.48 -3.69
N CYS A 8 -16.41 2.89 -4.91
CA CYS A 8 -15.70 2.04 -5.86
C CYS A 8 -14.31 1.65 -5.37
N ALA A 9 -13.53 2.61 -4.86
CA ALA A 9 -12.20 2.38 -4.31
C ALA A 9 -12.25 1.43 -3.11
N ALA A 10 -13.08 1.74 -2.11
CA ALA A 10 -13.24 0.90 -0.93
C ALA A 10 -13.78 -0.50 -1.29
N GLY A 11 -14.78 -0.57 -2.17
CA GLY A 11 -15.31 -1.84 -2.68
C GLY A 11 -14.25 -2.68 -3.38
N SER A 12 -13.41 -2.07 -4.22
CA SER A 12 -12.30 -2.78 -4.89
C SER A 12 -11.31 -3.38 -3.89
N ARG A 13 -11.05 -2.71 -2.76
CA ARG A 13 -10.14 -3.20 -1.72
C ARG A 13 -10.74 -4.40 -0.99
N VAL A 14 -12.01 -4.33 -0.63
CA VAL A 14 -12.73 -5.46 -0.01
C VAL A 14 -12.72 -6.67 -0.94
N VAL A 15 -13.00 -6.47 -2.23
CA VAL A 15 -12.97 -7.55 -3.23
C VAL A 15 -11.57 -8.11 -3.40
N ALA A 16 -10.53 -7.27 -3.50
CA ALA A 16 -9.15 -7.73 -3.64
C ALA A 16 -8.68 -8.56 -2.42
N VAL A 17 -8.98 -8.10 -1.21
CA VAL A 17 -8.67 -8.84 0.03
C VAL A 17 -9.44 -10.15 0.08
N ALA A 18 -10.73 -10.15 -0.22
CA ALA A 18 -11.55 -11.36 -0.22
C ALA A 18 -11.08 -12.39 -1.25
N LEU A 19 -10.73 -11.95 -2.47
CA LEU A 19 -10.17 -12.82 -3.50
C LEU A 19 -8.80 -13.35 -3.11
N GLY A 20 -7.94 -12.53 -2.49
CA GLY A 20 -6.66 -12.97 -1.96
C GLY A 20 -6.82 -14.12 -0.96
N LEU A 21 -7.69 -13.95 0.03
CA LEU A 21 -8.00 -14.98 1.03
C LEU A 21 -8.63 -16.24 0.41
N LEU A 22 -9.53 -16.06 -0.55
CA LEU A 22 -10.18 -17.17 -1.24
C LEU A 22 -9.17 -17.99 -2.03
N PHE A 23 -8.27 -17.33 -2.77
CA PHE A 23 -7.28 -18.03 -3.58
C PHE A 23 -6.20 -18.69 -2.73
N ASP A 24 -5.76 -18.09 -1.63
CA ASP A 24 -4.87 -18.71 -0.64
C ASP A 24 -5.48 -20.01 -0.07
N ALA A 25 -6.80 -20.02 0.17
CA ALA A 25 -7.50 -21.21 0.66
C ALA A 25 -7.71 -22.30 -0.41
N LEU A 26 -7.78 -21.94 -1.69
CA LEU A 26 -8.10 -22.86 -2.80
C LEU A 26 -6.86 -23.36 -3.54
N ILE A 27 -5.80 -22.56 -3.59
CA ILE A 27 -4.62 -22.76 -4.43
C ILE A 27 -3.41 -22.77 -3.50
N SER A 28 -2.62 -23.85 -3.57
CA SER A 28 -1.35 -23.91 -2.84
C SER A 28 -0.39 -22.85 -3.37
N ASP A 29 0.31 -22.18 -2.46
CA ASP A 29 1.32 -21.19 -2.82
C ASP A 29 2.37 -21.79 -3.76
N TYR A 30 2.64 -21.07 -4.85
CA TYR A 30 3.74 -21.39 -5.75
C TYR A 30 5.10 -21.03 -5.14
N ASP A 31 5.14 -19.98 -4.32
CA ASP A 31 6.37 -19.47 -3.73
C ASP A 31 6.69 -20.16 -2.39
N THR A 32 7.96 -20.52 -2.23
CA THR A 32 8.49 -21.16 -1.01
C THR A 32 8.90 -20.13 0.05
N SER A 33 9.16 -18.87 -0.31
CA SER A 33 9.50 -17.81 0.65
C SER A 33 8.35 -17.55 1.62
N SER A 34 7.12 -17.64 1.11
CA SER A 34 5.87 -17.59 1.85
C SER A 34 5.71 -18.75 2.81
N HIS A 35 6.28 -19.94 2.57
CA HIS A 35 6.15 -21.06 3.51
C HIS A 35 6.92 -20.84 4.82
N LEU A 36 8.08 -20.20 4.76
CA LEU A 36 8.84 -19.79 5.96
C LEU A 36 8.05 -18.74 6.74
N LEU A 37 7.53 -17.73 6.04
CA LEU A 37 6.76 -16.66 6.64
C LEU A 37 5.39 -17.14 7.16
N ALA A 38 4.72 -18.04 6.47
CA ALA A 38 3.43 -18.62 6.85
C ALA A 38 3.52 -19.44 8.14
N LYS A 39 4.60 -20.21 8.31
CA LYS A 39 4.87 -20.90 9.60
C LYS A 39 5.04 -19.93 10.77
N LEU A 40 5.52 -18.72 10.51
CA LEU A 40 5.78 -17.68 11.51
C LEU A 40 4.59 -16.76 11.76
N LEU A 41 3.78 -16.49 10.74
CA LEU A 41 2.69 -15.52 10.76
C LEU A 41 1.33 -16.14 11.11
N GLY A 42 1.09 -17.39 10.68
CA GLY A 42 -0.24 -18.00 10.68
C GLY A 42 -1.18 -17.37 9.64
N ALA A 43 -2.12 -18.16 9.14
CA ALA A 43 -3.23 -17.64 8.34
C ALA A 43 -4.12 -16.72 9.19
N PRO A 44 -4.67 -15.62 8.64
CA PRO A 44 -4.64 -15.21 7.22
C PRO A 44 -3.53 -14.20 6.86
N THR A 45 -2.61 -13.89 7.78
CA THR A 45 -1.61 -12.83 7.54
C THR A 45 -0.56 -13.20 6.50
N SER A 46 -0.29 -14.49 6.30
CA SER A 46 0.60 -14.96 5.24
C SER A 46 0.18 -14.53 3.83
N THR A 47 -1.13 -14.50 3.56
CA THR A 47 -1.72 -14.19 2.25
C THR A 47 -1.24 -12.87 1.65
N PHE A 48 -0.95 -11.89 2.51
CA PHE A 48 -0.61 -10.52 2.08
C PHE A 48 0.88 -10.19 2.21
N ALA A 49 1.70 -11.20 2.51
CA ALA A 49 3.12 -11.04 2.82
C ALA A 49 3.99 -11.90 1.88
N HIS A 50 3.79 -11.73 0.57
CA HIS A 50 4.44 -12.48 -0.50
C HIS A 50 5.51 -11.68 -1.27
N TRP A 51 6.53 -12.38 -1.75
CA TRP A 51 7.66 -11.84 -2.53
C TRP A 51 8.37 -10.69 -1.81
N ASP A 52 8.34 -9.48 -2.37
CA ASP A 52 9.09 -8.33 -1.86
C ASP A 52 8.59 -7.85 -0.50
N ALA A 53 7.36 -8.20 -0.13
CA ALA A 53 6.80 -7.93 1.19
C ALA A 53 7.68 -8.48 2.32
N VAL A 54 8.38 -9.59 2.10
CA VAL A 54 9.26 -10.21 3.10
C VAL A 54 10.37 -9.24 3.50
N TYR A 55 10.95 -8.50 2.55
CA TYR A 55 12.01 -7.54 2.83
C TYR A 55 11.49 -6.32 3.58
N PHE A 56 10.35 -5.76 3.17
CA PHE A 56 9.73 -4.64 3.89
C PHE A 56 9.40 -5.00 5.33
N LEU A 57 8.86 -6.21 5.57
CA LEU A 57 8.55 -6.70 6.91
C LEU A 57 9.80 -6.98 7.74
N HIS A 58 10.85 -7.52 7.12
CA HIS A 58 12.12 -7.75 7.79
C HIS A 58 12.74 -6.43 8.24
N ILE A 59 12.92 -5.46 7.33
CA ILE A 59 13.46 -4.13 7.62
C ILE A 59 12.58 -3.41 8.66
N ALA A 60 11.25 -3.54 8.56
CA ALA A 60 10.34 -2.96 9.56
C ALA A 60 10.53 -3.61 10.95
N GLY A 61 10.83 -4.90 11.02
CA GLY A 61 11.03 -5.62 12.26
C GLY A 61 12.39 -5.35 12.92
N THR A 62 13.48 -5.37 12.14
CA THR A 62 14.85 -5.19 12.64
C THR A 62 15.29 -3.74 12.70
N GLN A 63 14.66 -2.86 11.91
CA GLN A 63 15.11 -1.49 11.65
C GLN A 63 16.55 -1.44 11.12
N ASP A 64 16.97 -2.48 10.41
CA ASP A 64 18.34 -2.61 9.88
C ASP A 64 18.36 -3.11 8.43
N TYR A 65 19.43 -2.77 7.72
CA TYR A 65 19.71 -3.18 6.35
C TYR A 65 20.86 -4.18 6.36
N GLU A 66 20.57 -5.40 6.82
CA GLU A 66 21.58 -6.44 7.07
C GLU A 66 22.34 -6.88 5.80
N TYR A 67 21.69 -6.83 4.63
CA TYR A 67 22.26 -7.30 3.36
C TYR A 67 22.21 -6.22 2.29
N GLU A 68 23.19 -6.20 1.39
CA GLU A 68 23.33 -5.18 0.34
C GLU A 68 22.09 -5.04 -0.55
N HIS A 69 21.45 -6.16 -0.90
CA HIS A 69 20.25 -6.15 -1.75
C HIS A 69 19.03 -5.51 -1.06
N PHE A 70 19.05 -5.33 0.26
CA PHE A 70 17.98 -4.60 0.95
C PHE A 70 17.96 -3.13 0.59
N ALA A 71 19.06 -2.57 0.06
CA ALA A 71 19.12 -1.19 -0.42
C ALA A 71 18.10 -0.89 -1.54
N ALA A 72 17.54 -1.92 -2.18
CA ALA A 72 16.45 -1.78 -3.12
C ALA A 72 15.13 -1.33 -2.46
N PHE A 73 14.93 -1.59 -1.17
CA PHE A 73 13.68 -1.34 -0.44
C PHE A 73 13.81 -0.08 0.43
N PHE A 74 13.20 1.02 0.00
CA PHE A 74 13.46 2.32 0.63
C PHE A 74 12.79 2.45 2.01
N PRO A 75 13.35 3.28 2.92
CA PRO A 75 13.02 3.22 4.34
C PRO A 75 11.66 3.79 4.72
N LEU A 76 11.01 4.62 3.90
CA LEU A 76 9.77 5.31 4.33
C LEU A 76 8.65 4.32 4.66
N TYR A 77 8.49 3.27 3.85
CA TYR A 77 7.42 2.30 4.07
C TYR A 77 7.69 1.39 5.29
N PRO A 78 8.86 0.73 5.43
CA PRO A 78 9.19 -0.04 6.64
C PRO A 78 9.12 0.77 7.94
N THR A 79 9.62 2.01 7.94
CA THR A 79 9.58 2.88 9.13
C THR A 79 8.15 3.27 9.50
N LEU A 80 7.29 3.53 8.52
CA LEU A 80 5.86 3.76 8.76
C LEU A 80 5.19 2.54 9.37
N LEU A 81 5.47 1.33 8.87
CA LEU A 81 4.88 0.10 9.41
C LEU A 81 5.32 -0.15 10.85
N HIS A 82 6.62 0.00 11.11
CA HIS A 82 7.18 -0.11 12.46
C HIS A 82 6.54 0.90 13.42
N GLY A 83 6.46 2.17 13.03
CA GLY A 83 5.84 3.22 13.82
C GLY A 83 4.37 2.94 14.14
N LEU A 84 3.59 2.45 13.16
CA LEU A 84 2.20 2.04 13.38
C LEU A 84 2.07 0.84 14.32
N GLY A 85 2.96 -0.14 14.20
CA GLY A 85 3.05 -1.28 15.11
C GLY A 85 3.27 -0.85 16.56
N LEU A 86 4.18 0.09 16.79
CA LEU A 86 4.50 0.60 18.13
C LEU A 86 3.44 1.55 18.72
N THR A 87 2.60 2.16 17.87
CA THR A 87 1.64 3.19 18.28
C THR A 87 0.19 2.69 18.20
N VAL A 88 -0.47 2.90 17.05
CA VAL A 88 -1.89 2.64 16.83
C VAL A 88 -2.22 1.15 17.01
N LEU A 89 -1.32 0.27 16.57
CA LEU A 89 -1.51 -1.19 16.61
C LEU A 89 -0.86 -1.85 17.81
N ARG A 90 -0.33 -1.07 18.77
CA ARG A 90 0.29 -1.60 19.99
C ARG A 90 -0.58 -2.62 20.74
N PRO A 91 -1.92 -2.45 20.87
CA PRO A 91 -2.76 -3.43 21.55
C PRO A 91 -2.77 -4.81 20.86
N LEU A 92 -2.58 -4.87 19.53
CA LEU A 92 -2.62 -6.14 18.80
C LEU A 92 -1.42 -7.05 19.16
N HIS A 93 -0.32 -6.50 19.67
CA HIS A 93 0.80 -7.31 20.17
C HIS A 93 0.44 -8.23 21.34
N GLN A 94 -0.69 -7.99 22.03
CA GLN A 94 -1.17 -8.89 23.09
C GLN A 94 -1.82 -10.17 22.55
N VAL A 95 -2.26 -10.15 21.29
CA VAL A 95 -3.05 -11.24 20.68
C VAL A 95 -2.31 -11.87 19.49
N MET A 96 -1.37 -11.15 18.88
CA MET A 96 -0.69 -11.53 17.65
C MET A 96 0.83 -11.34 17.77
N SER A 97 1.59 -12.08 16.96
CA SER A 97 3.04 -11.91 16.88
C SER A 97 3.40 -10.52 16.32
N SER A 98 4.57 -9.99 16.67
CA SER A 98 5.03 -8.69 16.16
C SER A 98 5.08 -8.65 14.63
N ARG A 99 5.44 -9.75 13.97
CA ARG A 99 5.46 -9.83 12.50
C ARG A 99 4.06 -9.76 11.91
N SER A 100 3.09 -10.45 12.52
CA SER A 100 1.69 -10.40 12.09
C SER A 100 1.10 -8.99 12.26
N VAL A 101 1.48 -8.26 13.33
CA VAL A 101 1.09 -6.85 13.51
C VAL A 101 1.65 -5.97 12.38
N LEU A 102 2.90 -6.19 11.96
CA LEU A 102 3.50 -5.45 10.84
C LEU A 102 2.79 -5.73 9.52
N VAL A 103 2.34 -6.98 9.28
CA VAL A 103 1.51 -7.30 8.11
C VAL A 103 0.20 -6.51 8.14
N VAL A 104 -0.49 -6.51 9.29
CA VAL A 104 -1.72 -5.73 9.46
C VAL A 104 -1.45 -4.23 9.23
N ALA A 105 -0.33 -3.70 9.74
CA ALA A 105 0.09 -2.32 9.49
C ALA A 105 0.25 -2.05 7.98
N GLY A 106 0.95 -2.94 7.27
CA GLY A 106 1.17 -2.81 5.83
C GLY A 106 -0.13 -2.86 5.04
N MET A 107 -1.01 -3.81 5.35
CA MET A 107 -2.34 -3.87 4.72
C MET A 107 -3.14 -2.60 4.98
N LEU A 108 -3.16 -2.09 6.21
CA LEU A 108 -3.89 -0.86 6.53
C LEU A 108 -3.33 0.32 5.76
N VAL A 109 -2.01 0.52 5.75
CA VAL A 109 -1.35 1.58 4.98
C VAL A 109 -1.68 1.44 3.49
N SER A 110 -1.45 0.27 2.89
CA SER A 110 -1.67 0.05 1.46
C SER A 110 -3.12 0.33 1.05
N ASN A 111 -4.10 -0.21 1.79
CA ASN A 111 -5.51 -0.04 1.45
C ASN A 111 -6.01 1.38 1.71
N THR A 112 -5.60 2.03 2.80
CA THR A 112 -5.95 3.43 3.07
C THR A 112 -5.33 4.36 2.03
N CYS A 113 -4.03 4.21 1.75
CA CYS A 113 -3.35 5.00 0.72
C CYS A 113 -3.95 4.76 -0.67
N PHE A 114 -4.39 3.54 -1.01
CA PHE A 114 -5.06 3.29 -2.29
C PHE A 114 -6.35 4.09 -2.44
N VAL A 115 -7.20 4.09 -1.41
CA VAL A 115 -8.46 4.84 -1.42
C VAL A 115 -8.18 6.34 -1.53
N LEU A 116 -7.20 6.86 -0.79
CA LEU A 116 -6.78 8.25 -0.88
C LEU A 116 -6.21 8.57 -2.27
N ALA A 117 -5.38 7.69 -2.84
CA ALA A 117 -4.82 7.84 -4.18
C ALA A 117 -5.92 7.93 -5.24
N ALA A 118 -6.96 7.09 -5.17
CA ALA A 118 -8.10 7.15 -6.10
C ALA A 118 -8.86 8.49 -6.01
N LEU A 119 -9.07 9.02 -4.79
CA LEU A 119 -9.70 10.33 -4.58
C LEU A 119 -8.82 11.49 -5.07
N LEU A 120 -7.52 11.41 -4.82
CA LEU A 120 -6.54 12.40 -5.27
C LEU A 120 -6.44 12.39 -6.79
N LEU A 121 -6.38 11.22 -7.42
CA LEU A 121 -6.38 11.07 -8.88
C LEU A 121 -7.66 11.66 -9.49
N HIS A 122 -8.82 11.40 -8.88
CA HIS A 122 -10.08 11.99 -9.32
C HIS A 122 -10.03 13.53 -9.28
N ARG A 123 -9.59 14.10 -8.16
CA ARG A 123 -9.46 15.56 -7.99
C ARG A 123 -8.43 16.16 -8.95
N LEU A 124 -7.26 15.53 -9.07
CA LEU A 124 -6.20 15.94 -9.99
C LEU A 124 -6.71 15.95 -11.44
N SER A 125 -7.38 14.88 -11.86
CA SER A 125 -7.96 14.77 -13.21
C SER A 125 -9.01 15.83 -13.47
N LEU A 126 -9.85 16.16 -12.48
CA LEU A 126 -10.83 17.25 -12.59
C LEU A 126 -10.15 18.60 -12.82
N VAL A 127 -9.10 18.91 -12.04
CA VAL A 127 -8.39 20.20 -12.14
C VAL A 127 -7.63 20.32 -13.46
N VAL A 128 -6.95 19.26 -13.90
CA VAL A 128 -6.12 19.28 -15.10
C VAL A 128 -6.94 19.29 -16.39
N THR A 129 -8.05 18.54 -16.42
CA THR A 129 -8.81 18.32 -17.68
C THR A 129 -10.10 19.11 -17.76
N GLY A 130 -10.62 19.61 -16.64
CA GLY A 130 -11.94 20.26 -16.56
C GLY A 130 -13.12 19.34 -16.87
N ASN A 131 -12.89 18.05 -17.16
CA ASN A 131 -13.91 17.12 -17.63
C ASN A 131 -14.29 16.13 -16.53
N ARG A 132 -15.52 16.25 -16.03
CA ARG A 132 -16.06 15.40 -14.96
C ARG A 132 -16.18 13.93 -15.33
N GLN A 133 -16.59 13.64 -16.56
CA GLN A 133 -16.73 12.28 -17.06
C GLN A 133 -15.36 11.61 -17.11
N LEU A 134 -14.37 12.28 -17.72
CA LEU A 134 -13.01 11.77 -17.84
C LEU A 134 -12.39 11.53 -16.47
N ALA A 135 -12.46 12.51 -15.57
CA ALA A 135 -11.91 12.38 -14.22
C ALA A 135 -12.54 11.26 -13.39
N ARG A 136 -13.84 10.99 -13.59
CA ARG A 136 -14.54 9.87 -12.97
C ARG A 136 -14.05 8.54 -13.57
N THR A 137 -13.99 8.45 -14.89
CA THR A 137 -13.54 7.24 -15.58
C THR A 137 -12.10 6.89 -15.21
N SER A 138 -11.18 7.85 -15.18
CA SER A 138 -9.78 7.62 -14.77
C SER A 138 -9.68 7.03 -13.36
N ALA A 139 -10.46 7.56 -12.41
CA ALA A 139 -10.46 7.06 -11.03
C ALA A 139 -11.08 5.65 -10.92
N ILE A 140 -12.14 5.35 -11.66
CA ILE A 140 -12.75 4.00 -11.70
C ILE A 140 -11.78 3.00 -12.34
N LEU A 141 -11.13 3.35 -13.45
CA LEU A 141 -10.13 2.49 -14.09
C LEU A 141 -8.95 2.20 -13.16
N PHE A 142 -8.50 3.20 -12.40
CA PHE A 142 -7.49 3.00 -11.35
C PHE A 142 -7.95 1.99 -10.29
N CYS A 143 -9.22 2.05 -9.87
CA CYS A 143 -9.79 1.10 -8.90
C CYS A 143 -9.84 -0.35 -9.43
N LEU A 144 -10.02 -0.52 -10.75
CA LEU A 144 -10.18 -1.81 -11.42
C LEU A 144 -8.86 -2.36 -12.00
N THR A 145 -7.72 -1.81 -11.60
CA THR A 145 -6.42 -2.25 -12.13
C THR A 145 -6.19 -3.75 -11.89
N PRO A 146 -5.72 -4.52 -12.89
CA PRO A 146 -5.45 -5.96 -12.73
C PRO A 146 -4.37 -6.22 -11.67
N ALA A 147 -3.44 -5.28 -11.47
CA ALA A 147 -2.41 -5.32 -10.42
C ALA A 147 -2.95 -4.97 -9.02
N SER A 148 -4.26 -5.09 -8.79
CA SER A 148 -4.91 -4.65 -7.54
C SER A 148 -4.40 -5.35 -6.29
N VAL A 149 -3.84 -6.56 -6.41
CA VAL A 149 -3.27 -7.33 -5.30
C VAL A 149 -2.08 -6.62 -4.66
N PHE A 150 -1.15 -6.09 -5.46
CA PHE A 150 0.00 -5.32 -4.97
C PHE A 150 -0.43 -4.02 -4.27
N MET A 151 -1.57 -3.48 -4.68
CA MET A 151 -2.14 -2.27 -4.08
C MET A 151 -2.84 -2.53 -2.73
N SER A 152 -3.03 -3.81 -2.35
CA SER A 152 -3.66 -4.23 -1.09
C SER A 152 -2.73 -5.03 -0.17
N ALA A 153 -1.72 -5.69 -0.72
CA ALA A 153 -0.68 -6.41 0.01
C ALA A 153 0.35 -5.45 0.64
N VAL A 154 1.32 -6.01 1.38
CA VAL A 154 2.39 -5.25 2.04
C VAL A 154 3.42 -4.77 1.01
N TYR A 155 3.07 -3.68 0.33
CA TYR A 155 3.75 -3.11 -0.82
C TYR A 155 3.64 -1.59 -0.81
N THR A 156 4.54 -0.91 -1.52
CA THR A 156 4.72 0.54 -1.46
C THR A 156 3.85 1.31 -2.45
N GLU A 157 3.28 0.63 -3.43
CA GLU A 157 2.73 1.18 -4.66
C GLU A 157 1.54 2.11 -4.38
N SER A 158 0.69 1.72 -3.43
CA SER A 158 -0.43 2.54 -2.97
C SER A 158 0.04 3.80 -2.24
N LEU A 159 1.08 3.70 -1.41
CA LEU A 159 1.67 4.85 -0.71
C LEU A 159 2.34 5.79 -1.71
N TYR A 160 3.13 5.25 -2.63
CA TYR A 160 3.77 5.99 -3.71
C TYR A 160 2.73 6.74 -4.56
N ALA A 161 1.69 6.05 -5.03
CA ALA A 161 0.62 6.66 -5.83
C ALA A 161 -0.09 7.78 -5.06
N CYS A 162 -0.39 7.57 -3.78
CA CYS A 162 -1.00 8.58 -2.92
C CYS A 162 -0.13 9.83 -2.82
N LEU A 163 1.15 9.68 -2.51
CA LEU A 163 2.10 10.80 -2.37
C LEU A 163 2.35 11.50 -3.72
N ALA A 164 2.48 10.75 -4.81
CA ALA A 164 2.68 11.29 -6.15
C ALA A 164 1.47 12.10 -6.63
N PHE A 165 0.25 11.56 -6.50
CA PHE A 165 -0.97 12.30 -6.87
C PHE A 165 -1.20 13.52 -5.97
N ALA A 166 -0.90 13.41 -4.67
CA ALA A 166 -0.94 14.56 -3.77
C ALA A 166 0.08 15.64 -4.21
N GLY A 167 1.31 15.24 -4.54
CA GLY A 167 2.36 16.15 -5.01
C GLY A 167 1.99 16.86 -6.30
N MET A 168 1.44 16.12 -7.28
CA MET A 168 0.93 16.69 -8.53
C MET A 168 -0.23 17.67 -8.29
N LEU A 169 -1.17 17.33 -7.41
CA LEU A 169 -2.29 18.22 -7.08
C LEU A 169 -1.81 19.49 -6.39
N ALA A 170 -0.86 19.38 -5.44
CA ALA A 170 -0.24 20.53 -4.78
C ALA A 170 0.51 21.41 -5.77
N TRP A 171 1.21 20.82 -6.74
CA TRP A 171 1.94 21.54 -7.79
C TRP A 171 0.99 22.36 -8.66
N VAL A 172 -0.07 21.73 -9.18
CA VAL A 172 -1.09 22.40 -10.00
C VAL A 172 -1.81 23.50 -9.19
N GLY A 173 -2.01 23.29 -7.89
CA GLY A 173 -2.55 24.29 -6.97
C GLY A 173 -1.58 25.40 -6.56
N GLY A 174 -0.36 25.46 -7.11
CA GLY A 174 0.63 26.51 -6.83
C GLY A 174 1.47 26.33 -5.57
N HIS A 175 1.29 25.24 -4.80
CA HIS A 175 1.98 24.98 -3.54
C HIS A 175 3.33 24.27 -3.78
N ARG A 176 4.29 24.99 -4.37
CA ARG A 176 5.57 24.42 -4.84
C ARG A 176 6.35 23.67 -3.76
N TRP A 177 6.51 24.25 -2.58
CA TRP A 177 7.25 23.60 -1.47
C TRP A 177 6.56 22.33 -0.97
N GLY A 178 5.23 22.38 -0.83
CA GLY A 178 4.44 21.21 -0.45
C GLY A 178 4.52 20.09 -1.49
N ALA A 179 4.47 20.46 -2.78
CA ALA A 179 4.66 19.51 -3.88
C ALA A 179 6.04 18.86 -3.85
N THR A 180 7.12 19.63 -3.68
CA THR A 180 8.48 19.10 -3.59
C THR A 180 8.63 18.14 -2.41
N ALA A 181 8.11 18.49 -1.24
CA ALA A 181 8.13 17.61 -0.07
C ALA A 181 7.37 16.30 -0.33
N LEU A 182 6.19 16.37 -0.95
CA LEU A 182 5.40 15.19 -1.32
C LEU A 182 6.10 14.32 -2.35
N PHE A 183 6.75 14.91 -3.36
CA PHE A 183 7.53 14.16 -4.34
C PHE A 183 8.77 13.52 -3.73
N LEU A 184 9.47 14.22 -2.83
CA LEU A 184 10.59 13.64 -2.10
C LEU A 184 10.13 12.45 -1.26
N SER A 185 9.03 12.58 -0.53
CA SER A 185 8.42 11.46 0.21
C SER A 185 8.01 10.32 -0.73
N ALA A 186 7.45 10.62 -1.91
CA ALA A 186 7.11 9.59 -2.90
C ALA A 186 8.38 8.84 -3.34
N THR A 187 9.49 9.54 -3.61
CA THR A 187 10.75 8.87 -3.95
C THR A 187 11.26 7.97 -2.82
N ALA A 188 11.07 8.37 -1.56
CA ALA A 188 11.42 7.56 -0.39
C ALA A 188 10.51 6.34 -0.18
N ALA A 189 9.35 6.28 -0.84
CA ALA A 189 8.43 5.13 -0.88
C ALA A 189 8.44 4.41 -2.24
N ARG A 190 9.45 4.62 -3.08
CA ARG A 190 9.51 3.98 -4.38
C ARG A 190 9.92 2.51 -4.23
N SER A 191 9.15 1.61 -4.84
CA SER A 191 9.58 0.24 -5.13
C SER A 191 10.66 0.27 -6.23
N ASN A 192 11.81 -0.36 -6.00
CA ASN A 192 12.80 -0.61 -7.07
C ASN A 192 12.40 -1.88 -7.81
N GLY A 193 11.61 -1.71 -8.87
CA GLY A 193 11.24 -2.71 -9.87
C GLY A 193 10.89 -2.03 -11.19
#